data_AF-A0A8H5MGB1-F1
#
_entry.id   AF-A0A8H5MGB1-F1
#
_cell.length_a   1.000
_cell.length_b   1.000
_cell.length_c   1.000
_cell.angle_alpha   90.00
_cell.angle_beta   90.00
_cell.angle_gamma   90.00
#
_symmetry.space_group_name_H-M   'P 1'
#
loop_
_entity.id
_entity.type
_entity.pdbx_description
1 polymer ?
#
loop_
_entity_poly.entity_id
_entity_poly.type
_entity_poly.pdbx_seq_one_letter_code
_entity_poly.pdbx_strand_id
1 'polypeptide(L)'
;MLNTTMLSHTLTKALRPARISVARQFAAATASLHTLPELPYAYNALEPHISQEIMTLHHQKHHQTYVNGLNAAEESYAKAPSIKEKIALQAALKFNGGGHINHSLFWKNLAPANGDGGKLSDGPLKQAIEKDFGSVDAFKKEFNTKTAAIQGSGWGWLGYNSSTKTLEIVTTANQDPLLSHTPILGVDIWEHAFYLQYKNVKPDYLNAIWNVINFKEAEKQMTSYLTQCATAATPPLSAGLLSLALVEYKKEKRSLKKYLKQIHLKSLRSMQSNVGNSQLYEANEQRTYKASEVDPRSRYEFAPENAHNDLDSKQFTKLTDQRSLGNRLASAEQHGLDNTSNKQKETITDPLKPAQMHGNEPSKGAKIDAELKREDEEILRNKGKI
;
A
#
# COMPACT_ATOMS: atom_id res chain seq x y z
N MET A 1 -18.06 -96.33 -9.06
CA MET A 1 -18.74 -96.56 -7.76
C MET A 1 -18.42 -95.40 -6.83
N LEU A 2 -19.42 -94.96 -6.05
CA LEU A 2 -19.41 -93.94 -4.97
C LEU A 2 -19.59 -92.44 -5.35
N ASN A 3 -20.83 -92.14 -5.74
CA ASN A 3 -21.79 -91.20 -5.15
C ASN A 3 -21.40 -90.24 -3.98
N THR A 4 -21.98 -89.02 -4.07
CA THR A 4 -22.68 -88.21 -3.02
C THR A 4 -22.13 -86.79 -2.71
N THR A 5 -22.80 -85.78 -3.29
CA THR A 5 -23.50 -84.63 -2.68
C THR A 5 -22.94 -83.95 -1.41
N MET A 6 -22.73 -82.61 -1.44
CA MET A 6 -23.56 -81.59 -0.74
C MET A 6 -22.84 -80.23 -0.50
N LEU A 7 -23.67 -79.18 -0.59
CA LEU A 7 -23.68 -77.92 0.18
C LEU A 7 -22.81 -76.72 -0.25
N SER A 8 -23.48 -75.91 -1.08
CA SER A 8 -23.53 -74.44 -1.07
C SER A 8 -23.35 -73.77 0.30
N HIS A 9 -22.40 -72.83 0.37
CA HIS A 9 -22.50 -71.67 1.26
C HIS A 9 -22.12 -70.39 0.51
N THR A 10 -23.13 -69.58 0.24
CA THR A 10 -23.05 -68.19 -0.19
C THR A 10 -22.52 -67.33 0.97
N LEU A 11 -21.35 -66.72 0.80
CA LEU A 11 -20.84 -65.71 1.73
C LEU A 11 -21.12 -64.31 1.18
N THR A 12 -22.24 -63.73 1.59
CA THR A 12 -22.56 -62.32 1.38
C THR A 12 -21.65 -61.45 2.26
N LYS A 13 -20.54 -60.95 1.69
CA LYS A 13 -19.68 -59.99 2.37
C LYS A 13 -20.30 -58.60 2.27
N ALA A 14 -20.97 -58.17 3.34
CA ALA A 14 -21.52 -56.84 3.49
C ALA A 14 -20.42 -55.76 3.33
N LEU A 15 -20.58 -54.87 2.35
CA LEU A 15 -19.78 -53.65 2.22
C LEU A 15 -20.10 -52.72 3.41
N ARG A 16 -19.15 -52.56 4.32
CA ARG A 16 -19.14 -51.45 5.27
C ARG A 16 -18.81 -50.17 4.49
N PRO A 17 -19.59 -49.07 4.60
CA PRO A 17 -19.14 -47.80 4.07
C PRO A 17 -17.95 -47.33 4.91
N ALA A 18 -16.80 -47.19 4.26
CA ALA A 18 -15.65 -46.52 4.85
C ALA A 18 -16.09 -45.11 5.23
N ARG A 19 -16.07 -44.81 6.54
CA ARG A 19 -16.14 -43.44 7.02
C ARG A 19 -14.92 -42.72 6.45
N ILE A 20 -15.12 -41.93 5.40
CA ILE A 20 -14.16 -40.95 4.94
C ILE A 20 -14.06 -39.93 6.09
N SER A 21 -13.09 -40.15 6.97
CA SER A 21 -12.61 -39.11 7.86
C SER A 21 -12.09 -37.99 6.98
N VAL A 22 -12.91 -36.95 6.79
CA VAL A 22 -12.45 -35.66 6.29
C VAL A 22 -11.56 -35.06 7.38
N ALA A 23 -10.36 -35.61 7.51
CA ALA A 23 -9.28 -34.98 8.23
C ALA A 23 -9.02 -33.67 7.49
N ARG A 24 -9.22 -32.57 8.21
CA ARG A 24 -8.94 -31.20 7.77
C ARG A 24 -7.58 -31.15 7.08
N GLN A 25 -7.60 -31.06 5.76
CA GLN A 25 -6.46 -30.65 4.96
C GLN A 25 -6.28 -29.14 5.17
N PHE A 26 -5.77 -28.73 6.34
CA PHE A 26 -5.13 -27.42 6.43
C PHE A 26 -3.74 -27.59 5.81
N ALA A 27 -3.71 -27.61 4.48
CA ALA A 27 -2.47 -27.32 3.77
C ALA A 27 -2.11 -25.88 4.16
N ALA A 28 -1.10 -25.73 5.01
CA ALA A 28 -0.35 -24.48 5.06
C ALA A 28 0.16 -24.25 3.64
N ALA A 29 -0.48 -23.34 2.91
CA ALA A 29 0.02 -22.92 1.62
C ALA A 29 1.42 -22.37 1.87
N THR A 30 2.44 -23.10 1.44
CA THR A 30 3.77 -22.53 1.26
C THR A 30 3.61 -21.47 0.19
N ALA A 31 3.30 -20.24 0.60
CA ALA A 31 3.40 -19.09 -0.28
C ALA A 31 4.81 -19.12 -0.88
N SER A 32 4.91 -19.08 -2.21
CA SER A 32 6.19 -18.93 -2.87
C SER A 32 6.86 -17.68 -2.31
N LEU A 33 8.09 -17.80 -1.80
CA LEU A 33 8.87 -16.68 -1.28
C LEU A 33 8.91 -15.56 -2.33
N HIS A 34 8.71 -14.32 -1.89
CA HIS A 34 8.89 -13.14 -2.73
C HIS A 34 10.33 -13.07 -3.21
N THR A 35 10.53 -12.64 -4.44
CA THR A 35 11.86 -12.50 -5.06
C THR A 35 12.09 -11.08 -5.54
N LEU A 36 13.36 -10.69 -5.62
CA LEU A 36 13.75 -9.43 -6.24
C LEU A 36 13.52 -9.54 -7.76
N PRO A 37 12.63 -8.72 -8.35
CA PRO A 37 12.40 -8.77 -9.80
C PRO A 37 13.61 -8.23 -10.54
N GLU A 38 14.00 -8.87 -11.64
CA GLU A 38 15.07 -8.34 -12.49
C GLU A 38 14.68 -6.99 -13.09
N LEU A 39 15.65 -6.09 -13.23
CA LEU A 39 15.44 -4.82 -13.91
C LEU A 39 15.19 -5.06 -15.41
N PRO A 40 14.25 -4.33 -16.05
CA PRO A 40 13.98 -4.48 -17.48
C PRO A 40 15.04 -3.79 -18.38
N TYR A 41 16.11 -3.24 -17.78
CA TYR A 41 17.21 -2.55 -18.44
C TYR A 41 18.48 -2.64 -17.59
N ALA A 42 19.65 -2.34 -18.18
CA ALA A 42 20.92 -2.31 -17.47
C ALA A 42 20.97 -1.18 -16.41
N TYR A 43 21.77 -1.35 -15.36
CA TYR A 43 21.86 -0.38 -14.26
C TYR A 43 22.24 1.05 -14.68
N ASN A 44 23.04 1.21 -15.74
CA ASN A 44 23.43 2.52 -16.27
C ASN A 44 22.48 3.07 -17.35
N ALA A 45 21.40 2.36 -17.67
CA ALA A 45 20.57 2.70 -18.84
C ALA A 45 19.72 3.97 -18.65
N LEU A 46 19.60 4.47 -17.41
CA LEU A 46 18.86 5.68 -17.08
C LEU A 46 19.75 6.93 -17.01
N GLU A 47 21.04 6.80 -17.30
CA GLU A 47 21.96 7.93 -17.35
C GLU A 47 21.61 8.88 -18.52
N PRO A 48 21.85 10.20 -18.36
CA PRO A 48 22.46 10.86 -17.20
C PRO A 48 21.46 11.20 -16.08
N HIS A 49 20.20 10.78 -16.18
CA HIS A 49 19.14 11.23 -15.29
C HIS A 49 19.12 10.48 -13.95
N ILE A 50 19.48 9.19 -13.93
CA ILE A 50 19.72 8.42 -12.71
C ILE A 50 20.98 7.58 -12.92
N SER A 51 21.97 7.79 -12.05
CA SER A 51 23.29 7.16 -12.14
C SER A 51 23.24 5.64 -11.94
N GLN A 52 24.20 4.93 -12.56
CA GLN A 52 24.38 3.50 -12.33
C GLN A 52 24.55 3.14 -10.84
N GLU A 53 25.27 3.96 -10.09
CA GLU A 53 25.54 3.73 -8.67
C GLU A 53 24.24 3.69 -7.85
N ILE A 54 23.37 4.70 -8.05
CA ILE A 54 22.04 4.74 -7.44
C ILE A 54 21.25 3.50 -7.85
N MET A 55 21.15 3.21 -9.15
CA MET A 55 20.35 2.07 -9.63
C MET A 55 20.81 0.73 -9.05
N THR A 56 22.13 0.55 -8.91
CA THR A 56 22.72 -0.68 -8.34
C THR A 56 22.35 -0.82 -6.86
N LEU A 57 22.57 0.20 -6.05
CA LEU A 57 22.28 0.17 -4.62
C LEU A 57 20.77 0.09 -4.35
N HIS A 58 19.98 0.91 -5.04
CA HIS A 58 18.53 1.00 -4.89
C HIS A 58 17.85 -0.34 -5.20
N HIS A 59 18.30 -1.05 -6.22
CA HIS A 59 17.78 -2.36 -6.56
C HIS A 59 18.38 -3.49 -5.71
N GLN A 60 19.70 -3.67 -5.71
CA GLN A 60 20.34 -4.85 -5.11
C GLN A 60 20.41 -4.80 -3.58
N LYS A 61 20.31 -3.61 -2.97
CA LYS A 61 20.35 -3.45 -1.52
C LYS A 61 19.01 -3.05 -0.95
N HIS A 62 18.46 -1.89 -1.34
CA HIS A 62 17.21 -1.40 -0.74
C HIS A 62 16.01 -2.28 -1.09
N HIS A 63 15.77 -2.53 -2.38
CA HIS A 63 14.66 -3.39 -2.79
C HIS A 63 14.83 -4.83 -2.29
N GLN A 64 16.05 -5.38 -2.34
CA GLN A 64 16.34 -6.71 -1.77
C GLN A 64 16.05 -6.78 -0.27
N THR A 65 16.33 -5.72 0.48
CA THR A 65 16.03 -5.65 1.93
C THR A 65 14.53 -5.71 2.19
N TYR A 66 13.71 -5.03 1.39
CA TYR A 66 12.25 -5.13 1.50
C TYR A 66 11.75 -6.54 1.18
N VAL A 67 12.28 -7.19 0.14
CA VAL A 67 11.95 -8.59 -0.18
C VAL A 67 12.28 -9.52 0.98
N ASN A 68 13.49 -9.42 1.53
CA ASN A 68 13.93 -10.24 2.66
C ASN A 68 13.07 -10.00 3.90
N GLY A 69 12.81 -8.73 4.22
CA GLY A 69 11.99 -8.34 5.38
C GLY A 69 10.53 -8.75 5.24
N LEU A 70 9.98 -8.76 4.03
CA LEU A 70 8.62 -9.21 3.76
C LEU A 70 8.50 -10.72 3.98
N ASN A 71 9.41 -11.51 3.39
CA ASN A 71 9.47 -12.96 3.58
C ASN A 71 9.58 -13.34 5.06
N ALA A 72 10.48 -12.67 5.81
CA ALA A 72 10.65 -12.92 7.25
C ALA A 72 9.41 -12.54 8.06
N ALA A 73 8.73 -11.44 7.71
CA ALA A 73 7.51 -11.00 8.37
C ALA A 73 6.34 -11.97 8.10
N GLU A 74 6.17 -12.44 6.87
CA GLU A 74 5.15 -13.43 6.51
C GLU A 74 5.39 -14.79 7.17
N GLU A 75 6.63 -15.26 7.20
CA GLU A 75 7.00 -16.49 7.90
C GLU A 75 6.68 -16.38 9.41
N SER A 76 7.06 -15.27 10.03
CA SER A 76 6.76 -15.00 11.43
C SER A 76 5.25 -14.91 11.68
N TYR A 77 4.51 -14.29 10.76
CA TYR A 77 3.05 -14.15 10.86
C TYR A 77 2.33 -15.50 10.75
N ALA A 78 2.82 -16.39 9.89
CA ALA A 78 2.30 -17.75 9.74
C ALA A 78 2.54 -18.60 11.01
N LYS A 79 3.68 -18.41 11.67
CA LYS A 79 4.05 -19.12 12.91
C LYS A 79 3.45 -18.51 14.18
N ALA A 80 2.99 -17.26 14.14
CA ALA A 80 2.49 -16.54 15.31
C ALA A 80 1.27 -17.24 15.94
N PRO A 81 1.35 -17.71 17.20
CA PRO A 81 0.29 -18.49 17.83
C PRO A 81 -0.90 -17.65 18.29
N SER A 82 -0.72 -16.35 18.54
CA SER A 82 -1.78 -15.46 19.01
C SER A 82 -2.11 -14.31 18.06
N ILE A 83 -3.31 -13.75 18.21
CA ILE A 83 -3.72 -12.53 17.49
C ILE A 83 -2.85 -11.33 17.88
N LYS A 84 -2.39 -11.25 19.13
CA LYS A 84 -1.52 -10.16 19.61
C LYS A 84 -0.19 -10.14 18.85
N GLU A 85 0.44 -11.29 18.66
CA GLU A 85 1.70 -11.39 17.92
C GLU A 85 1.51 -11.09 16.42
N LYS A 86 0.39 -11.53 15.84
CA LYS A 86 0.02 -11.17 14.47
C LYS A 86 -0.15 -9.66 14.29
N ILE A 87 -0.83 -9.00 15.23
CA ILE A 87 -0.98 -7.53 15.21
C ILE A 87 0.39 -6.84 15.31
N ALA A 88 1.30 -7.34 16.16
CA ALA A 88 2.65 -6.76 16.29
C ALA A 88 3.47 -6.81 14.99
N LEU A 89 3.20 -7.78 14.11
CA LEU A 89 3.89 -7.94 12.82
C LEU A 89 3.32 -7.07 11.69
N GLN A 90 2.14 -6.45 11.87
CA GLN A 90 1.49 -5.67 10.81
C GLN A 90 2.36 -4.50 10.31
N ALA A 91 3.12 -3.85 11.20
CA ALA A 91 4.01 -2.77 10.81
C ALA A 91 5.15 -3.26 9.89
N ALA A 92 5.71 -4.44 10.17
CA ALA A 92 6.76 -5.04 9.35
C ALA A 92 6.22 -5.47 7.98
N LEU A 93 5.03 -6.10 7.95
CA LEU A 93 4.35 -6.45 6.71
C LEU A 93 4.05 -5.21 5.86
N LYS A 94 3.51 -4.16 6.49
CA LYS A 94 3.18 -2.91 5.80
C LYS A 94 4.43 -2.25 5.20
N PHE A 95 5.50 -2.11 5.99
CA PHE A 95 6.72 -1.43 5.55
C PHE A 95 7.47 -2.20 4.46
N ASN A 96 7.70 -3.50 4.67
CA ASN A 96 8.46 -4.31 3.71
C ASN A 96 7.62 -4.69 2.48
N GLY A 97 6.34 -5.03 2.68
CA GLY A 97 5.40 -5.31 1.60
C GLY A 97 5.16 -4.09 0.73
N GLY A 98 4.93 -2.94 1.36
CA GLY A 98 4.83 -1.67 0.66
C GLY A 98 6.10 -1.32 -0.10
N GLY A 99 7.28 -1.50 0.51
CA GLY A 99 8.56 -1.29 -0.16
C GLY A 99 8.72 -2.17 -1.39
N HIS A 100 8.39 -3.46 -1.29
CA HIS A 100 8.46 -4.39 -2.42
C HIS A 100 7.48 -4.01 -3.55
N ILE A 101 6.23 -3.68 -3.21
CA ILE A 101 5.21 -3.24 -4.19
C ILE A 101 5.67 -1.97 -4.91
N ASN A 102 6.08 -0.95 -4.14
CA ASN A 102 6.42 0.35 -4.68
C ASN A 102 7.60 0.28 -5.65
N HIS A 103 8.68 -0.43 -5.28
CA HIS A 103 9.85 -0.56 -6.14
C HIS A 103 9.58 -1.46 -7.35
N SER A 104 8.79 -2.53 -7.20
CA SER A 104 8.41 -3.38 -8.32
C SER A 104 7.62 -2.63 -9.40
N LEU A 105 6.82 -1.63 -9.00
CA LEU A 105 6.17 -0.70 -9.93
C LEU A 105 7.18 0.32 -10.48
N PHE A 106 7.98 0.95 -9.62
CA PHE A 106 8.96 1.97 -9.98
C PHE A 106 9.88 1.53 -11.12
N TRP A 107 10.45 0.32 -11.05
CA TRP A 107 11.37 -0.17 -12.09
C TRP A 107 10.72 -0.27 -13.46
N LYS A 108 9.45 -0.65 -13.52
CA LYS A 108 8.66 -0.73 -14.76
C LYS A 108 8.21 0.64 -15.24
N ASN A 109 7.99 1.57 -14.33
CA ASN A 109 7.66 2.97 -14.62
C ASN A 109 8.84 3.79 -15.12
N LEU A 110 10.03 3.20 -15.26
CA LEU A 110 11.20 3.83 -15.85
C LEU A 110 11.61 3.13 -17.15
N ALA A 111 12.24 3.88 -18.05
CA ALA A 111 12.82 3.39 -19.29
C ALA A 111 13.98 4.30 -19.73
N PRO A 112 14.97 3.77 -20.47
CA PRO A 112 16.06 4.57 -21.01
C PRO A 112 15.56 5.72 -21.88
N ALA A 113 16.18 6.91 -21.77
CA ALA A 113 15.79 8.11 -22.52
C ALA A 113 15.99 7.95 -24.04
N ASN A 114 16.96 7.14 -24.46
CA ASN A 114 17.15 6.76 -25.87
C ASN A 114 16.10 5.73 -26.37
N GLY A 115 15.32 5.14 -25.46
CA GLY A 115 14.22 4.20 -25.72
C GLY A 115 12.86 4.85 -25.50
N ASP A 116 12.03 4.27 -24.63
CA ASP A 116 10.67 4.74 -24.34
C ASP A 116 10.62 5.82 -23.22
N GLY A 117 11.76 6.16 -22.61
CA GLY A 117 11.84 7.13 -21.51
C GLY A 117 11.40 8.54 -21.92
N GLY A 118 10.55 9.16 -21.10
CA GLY A 118 10.03 10.52 -21.27
C GLY A 118 9.06 10.72 -22.44
N LYS A 119 8.79 9.69 -23.23
CA LYS A 119 7.95 9.78 -24.43
C LYS A 119 6.49 9.47 -24.09
N LEU A 120 5.69 10.53 -23.99
CA LEU A 120 4.22 10.42 -23.86
C LEU A 120 3.58 10.44 -25.26
N SER A 121 3.03 9.31 -25.68
CA SER A 121 2.27 9.19 -26.92
C SER A 121 0.82 9.65 -26.76
N ASP A 122 0.15 9.92 -27.87
CA ASP A 122 -1.30 10.11 -27.86
C ASP A 122 -2.00 8.82 -27.40
N GLY A 123 -2.99 8.97 -26.52
CA GLY A 123 -3.72 7.85 -25.92
C GLY A 123 -4.59 8.26 -24.74
N PRO A 124 -5.34 7.30 -24.17
CA PRO A 124 -6.14 7.50 -22.96
C PRO A 124 -5.41 8.20 -21.81
N LEU A 125 -4.13 7.89 -21.55
CA LEU A 125 -3.37 8.54 -20.49
C LEU A 125 -3.17 10.03 -20.75
N LYS A 126 -2.69 10.39 -21.95
CA LYS A 126 -2.48 11.80 -22.31
C LYS A 126 -3.80 12.59 -22.24
N GLN A 127 -4.88 12.02 -22.80
CA GLN A 127 -6.20 12.66 -22.77
C GLN A 127 -6.70 12.88 -21.35
N ALA A 128 -6.53 11.90 -20.45
CA ALA A 128 -6.93 12.06 -19.05
C ALA A 128 -6.05 13.08 -18.32
N ILE A 129 -4.73 13.10 -18.58
CA ILE A 129 -3.84 14.11 -18.02
C ILE A 129 -4.26 15.52 -18.46
N GLU A 130 -4.52 15.74 -19.74
CA GLU A 130 -4.95 17.05 -20.27
C GLU A 130 -6.33 17.45 -19.74
N LYS A 131 -7.24 16.48 -19.56
CA LYS A 131 -8.57 16.73 -18.98
C LYS A 131 -8.49 17.10 -17.50
N ASP A 132 -7.69 16.39 -16.71
CA ASP A 132 -7.68 16.52 -15.24
C ASP A 132 -6.72 17.62 -14.74
N PHE A 133 -5.64 17.90 -15.48
CA PHE A 133 -4.62 18.89 -15.10
C PHE A 133 -4.49 20.05 -16.10
N GLY A 134 -5.26 20.05 -17.19
CA GLY A 134 -5.25 21.07 -18.23
C GLY A 134 -4.13 20.91 -19.27
N SER A 135 -2.95 20.45 -18.87
CA SER A 135 -1.85 20.12 -19.79
C SER A 135 -0.83 19.17 -19.13
N VAL A 136 0.00 18.53 -19.96
CA VAL A 136 1.10 17.68 -19.48
C VAL A 136 2.11 18.47 -18.63
N ASP A 137 2.40 19.72 -19.01
CA ASP A 137 3.35 20.56 -18.26
C ASP A 137 2.77 21.01 -16.92
N ALA A 138 1.47 21.35 -16.88
CA ALA A 138 0.78 21.66 -15.64
C ALA A 138 0.77 20.45 -14.69
N PHE A 139 0.50 19.25 -15.22
CA PHE A 139 0.60 18.00 -14.48
C PHE A 139 1.99 17.79 -13.87
N LYS A 140 3.07 17.86 -14.68
CA LYS A 140 4.44 17.66 -14.19
C LYS A 140 4.81 18.69 -13.10
N LYS A 141 4.40 19.95 -13.28
CA LYS A 141 4.63 21.01 -12.30
C LYS A 141 3.89 20.73 -10.98
N GLU A 142 2.63 20.35 -11.04
CA GLU A 142 1.84 20.01 -9.84
C GLU A 142 2.43 18.78 -9.15
N PHE A 143 2.80 17.75 -9.92
CA PHE A 143 3.41 16.53 -9.40
C PHE A 143 4.72 16.83 -8.68
N ASN A 144 5.62 17.60 -9.30
CA ASN A 144 6.88 18.00 -8.69
C ASN A 144 6.65 18.82 -7.42
N THR A 145 5.69 19.74 -7.43
CA THR A 145 5.36 20.58 -6.25
C THR A 145 4.87 19.73 -5.08
N LYS A 146 3.88 18.86 -5.31
CA LYS A 146 3.31 17.99 -4.26
C LYS A 146 4.33 16.99 -3.74
N THR A 147 5.12 16.41 -4.63
CA THR A 147 6.12 15.41 -4.25
C THR A 147 7.30 16.04 -3.50
N ALA A 148 7.78 17.21 -3.91
CA ALA A 148 8.85 17.92 -3.21
C ALA A 148 8.45 18.32 -1.77
N ALA A 149 7.16 18.57 -1.53
CA ALA A 149 6.62 18.97 -0.23
C ALA A 149 6.54 17.82 0.80
N ILE A 150 6.79 16.57 0.41
CA ILE A 150 6.82 15.45 1.34
C ILE A 150 7.95 15.66 2.36
N GLN A 151 7.56 15.65 3.63
CA GLN A 151 8.48 15.76 4.76
C GLN A 151 9.01 14.38 5.13
N GLY A 152 10.33 14.21 5.07
CA GLY A 152 10.99 12.93 5.26
C GLY A 152 10.90 12.05 4.01
N SER A 153 10.84 10.74 4.23
CA SER A 153 10.81 9.74 3.17
C SER A 153 9.40 9.49 2.65
N GLY A 154 9.26 9.22 1.34
CA GLY A 154 7.96 8.90 0.76
C GLY A 154 7.97 8.71 -0.75
N TRP A 155 6.78 8.78 -1.32
CA TRP A 155 6.53 8.56 -2.74
C TRP A 155 5.50 9.56 -3.27
N GLY A 156 5.73 10.05 -4.48
CA GLY A 156 4.73 10.75 -5.28
C GLY A 156 4.08 9.80 -6.27
N TRP A 157 2.76 9.88 -6.44
CA TRP A 157 2.01 8.98 -7.30
C TRP A 157 1.06 9.74 -8.22
N LEU A 158 0.93 9.26 -9.46
CA LEU A 158 -0.27 9.48 -10.25
C LEU A 158 -1.16 8.24 -10.05
N GLY A 159 -2.33 8.44 -9.47
CA GLY A 159 -3.32 7.39 -9.25
C GLY A 159 -4.60 7.65 -10.02
N TYR A 160 -5.23 6.62 -10.55
CA TYR A 160 -6.59 6.72 -11.06
C TYR A 160 -7.60 6.46 -9.94
N ASN A 161 -8.47 7.44 -9.68
CA ASN A 161 -9.55 7.33 -8.70
C ASN A 161 -10.79 6.76 -9.38
N SER A 162 -11.17 5.54 -8.98
CA SER A 162 -12.30 4.82 -9.57
C SER A 162 -13.66 5.47 -9.27
N SER A 163 -13.76 6.20 -8.17
CA SER A 163 -15.00 6.83 -7.71
C SER A 163 -15.29 8.13 -8.46
N THR A 164 -14.28 8.96 -8.65
CA THR A 164 -14.38 10.24 -9.38
C THR A 164 -14.11 10.10 -10.88
N LYS A 165 -13.49 8.98 -11.31
CA LYS A 165 -13.05 8.71 -12.70
C LYS A 165 -12.05 9.74 -13.22
N THR A 166 -11.16 10.19 -12.35
CA THR A 166 -10.12 11.18 -12.63
C THR A 166 -8.75 10.67 -12.20
N LEU A 167 -7.71 11.21 -12.81
CA LEU A 167 -6.35 11.09 -12.34
C LEU A 167 -6.11 12.08 -11.19
N GLU A 168 -5.44 11.60 -10.15
CA GLU A 168 -5.11 12.38 -8.96
C GLU A 168 -3.63 12.21 -8.60
N ILE A 169 -3.01 13.31 -8.17
CA ILE A 169 -1.66 13.27 -7.59
C ILE A 169 -1.78 13.04 -6.09
N VAL A 170 -1.23 11.93 -5.63
CA VAL A 170 -1.30 11.46 -4.24
C VAL A 170 0.11 11.19 -3.72
N THR A 171 0.34 11.44 -2.43
CA THR A 171 1.62 11.16 -1.79
C THR A 171 1.43 10.11 -0.71
N THR A 172 2.39 9.19 -0.57
CA THR A 172 2.45 8.27 0.56
C THR A 172 3.73 8.46 1.36
N ALA A 173 3.63 8.35 2.68
CA ALA A 173 4.79 8.47 3.57
C ALA A 173 5.53 7.13 3.66
N ASN A 174 6.84 7.19 3.89
CA ASN A 174 7.71 6.04 4.00
C ASN A 174 7.55 5.07 2.82
N GLN A 175 7.28 3.79 3.10
CA GLN A 175 7.04 2.75 2.10
C GLN A 175 5.56 2.37 2.01
N ASP A 176 4.64 3.20 2.51
CA ASP A 176 3.23 2.90 2.39
C ASP A 176 2.84 2.82 0.90
N PRO A 177 2.22 1.71 0.45
CA PRO A 177 1.81 1.58 -0.94
C PRO A 177 0.54 2.39 -1.21
N LEU A 178 0.36 2.80 -2.46
CA LEU A 178 -0.87 3.47 -2.88
C LEU A 178 -2.02 2.46 -2.96
N LEU A 179 -2.88 2.44 -1.93
CA LEU A 179 -4.03 1.53 -1.84
C LEU A 179 -5.37 2.20 -2.20
N SER A 180 -5.45 3.53 -2.14
CA SER A 180 -6.69 4.29 -2.38
C SER A 180 -7.02 4.47 -3.86
N HIS A 181 -6.05 4.24 -4.74
CA HIS A 181 -6.14 4.47 -6.18
C HIS A 181 -5.52 3.30 -6.93
N THR A 182 -5.83 3.18 -8.21
CA THR A 182 -5.02 2.34 -9.12
C THR A 182 -3.73 3.09 -9.45
N PRO A 183 -2.54 2.57 -9.08
CA PRO A 183 -1.28 3.25 -9.37
C PRO A 183 -1.00 3.25 -10.88
N ILE A 184 -0.75 4.44 -11.44
CA ILE A 184 -0.41 4.61 -12.86
C ILE A 184 1.09 4.84 -13.03
N LEU A 185 1.67 5.75 -12.23
CA LEU A 185 3.10 5.91 -12.09
C LEU A 185 3.45 6.32 -10.65
N GLY A 186 4.63 5.92 -10.18
CA GLY A 186 5.19 6.31 -8.89
C GLY A 186 6.62 6.85 -9.03
N VAL A 187 6.99 7.80 -8.17
CA VAL A 187 8.34 8.36 -8.07
C VAL A 187 8.82 8.24 -6.64
N ASP A 188 9.93 7.52 -6.45
CA ASP A 188 10.62 7.42 -5.16
C ASP A 188 11.33 8.74 -4.85
N ILE A 189 11.09 9.29 -3.66
CA ILE A 189 11.82 10.47 -3.15
C ILE A 189 12.43 10.22 -1.78
N TRP A 190 12.63 8.96 -1.41
CA TRP A 190 13.62 8.63 -0.39
C TRP A 190 15.00 9.15 -0.82
N GLU A 191 15.81 9.58 0.14
CA GLU A 191 17.13 10.14 -0.15
C GLU A 191 18.01 9.16 -0.93
N HIS A 192 17.95 7.85 -0.64
CA HIS A 192 18.69 6.83 -1.38
C HIS A 192 18.41 6.83 -2.89
N ALA A 193 17.27 7.36 -3.34
CA ALA A 193 16.88 7.37 -4.75
C ALA A 193 17.58 8.48 -5.56
N PHE A 194 18.17 9.49 -4.90
CA PHE A 194 18.75 10.64 -5.61
C PHE A 194 20.01 11.23 -4.97
N TYR A 195 20.28 11.00 -3.68
CA TYR A 195 21.23 11.78 -2.91
C TYR A 195 22.67 11.66 -3.44
N LEU A 196 23.08 10.49 -3.93
CA LEU A 196 24.42 10.29 -4.47
C LEU A 196 24.71 11.20 -5.67
N GLN A 197 23.69 11.54 -6.47
CA GLN A 197 23.81 12.34 -7.69
C GLN A 197 23.36 13.80 -7.52
N TYR A 198 22.24 14.03 -6.83
CA TYR A 198 21.57 15.32 -6.69
C TYR A 198 21.74 15.97 -5.32
N LYS A 199 22.34 15.25 -4.35
CA LYS A 199 22.56 15.73 -2.98
C LYS A 199 21.26 16.23 -2.35
N ASN A 200 21.29 17.38 -1.69
CA ASN A 200 20.12 18.01 -1.09
C ASN A 200 19.16 18.66 -2.11
N VAL A 201 19.50 18.71 -3.40
CA VAL A 201 18.73 19.42 -4.43
C VAL A 201 17.67 18.50 -5.03
N LYS A 202 16.74 18.02 -4.19
CA LYS A 202 15.60 17.17 -4.59
C LYS A 202 14.82 17.68 -5.82
N PRO A 203 14.59 19.00 -5.99
CA PRO A 203 13.91 19.51 -7.19
C PRO A 203 14.62 19.16 -8.51
N ASP A 204 15.95 19.09 -8.53
CA ASP A 204 16.69 18.76 -9.75
C ASP A 204 16.46 17.30 -10.16
N TYR A 205 16.41 16.39 -9.19
CA TYR A 205 16.01 14.99 -9.43
C TYR A 205 14.58 14.90 -9.97
N LEU A 206 13.63 15.60 -9.35
CA LEU A 206 12.23 15.63 -9.80
C LEU A 206 12.06 16.26 -11.20
N ASN A 207 12.96 17.16 -11.60
CA ASN A 207 12.98 17.68 -12.97
C ASN A 207 13.61 16.69 -13.95
N ALA A 208 14.69 16.01 -13.54
CA ALA A 208 15.43 15.07 -14.39
C ALA A 208 14.66 13.77 -14.66
N ILE A 209 13.93 13.25 -13.67
CA ILE A 209 13.28 11.93 -13.78
C ILE A 209 12.26 11.85 -14.90
N TRP A 210 11.63 12.96 -15.28
CA TRP A 210 10.66 12.99 -16.38
C TRP A 210 11.23 12.55 -17.73
N ASN A 211 12.55 12.60 -17.91
CA ASN A 211 13.23 12.12 -19.13
C ASN A 211 13.31 10.59 -19.21
N VAL A 212 13.11 9.89 -18.08
CA VAL A 212 13.20 8.43 -17.98
C VAL A 212 11.89 7.79 -17.53
N ILE A 213 10.81 8.55 -17.35
CA ILE A 213 9.49 7.97 -17.08
C ILE A 213 8.99 7.17 -18.29
N ASN A 214 8.63 5.91 -18.06
CA ASN A 214 8.04 5.03 -19.06
C ASN A 214 6.52 5.25 -19.13
N PHE A 215 6.11 6.26 -19.91
CA PHE A 215 4.69 6.55 -20.12
C PHE A 215 3.94 5.44 -20.86
N LYS A 216 4.65 4.58 -21.60
CA LYS A 216 4.05 3.42 -22.28
C LYS A 216 3.59 2.36 -21.28
N GLU A 217 4.36 2.09 -20.22
CA GLU A 217 3.89 1.23 -19.13
C GLU A 217 2.74 1.89 -18.36
N ALA A 218 2.80 3.20 -18.11
CA ALA A 218 1.71 3.94 -17.47
C ALA A 218 0.39 3.86 -18.27
N GLU A 219 0.45 4.04 -19.59
CA GLU A 219 -0.68 3.89 -20.52
C GLU A 219 -1.25 2.46 -20.47
N LYS A 220 -0.39 1.45 -20.41
CA LYS A 220 -0.81 0.05 -20.27
C LYS A 220 -1.52 -0.22 -18.94
N GLN A 221 -1.02 0.32 -17.82
CA GLN A 221 -1.68 0.18 -16.52
C GLN A 221 -3.07 0.80 -16.54
N MET A 222 -3.18 2.02 -17.09
CA MET A 222 -4.46 2.71 -17.23
C MET A 222 -5.42 1.94 -18.13
N THR A 223 -4.99 1.52 -19.31
CA THR A 223 -5.83 0.79 -20.27
C THR A 223 -6.27 -0.56 -19.73
N SER A 224 -5.38 -1.29 -19.05
CA SER A 224 -5.72 -2.57 -18.42
C SER A 224 -6.82 -2.38 -17.37
N TYR A 225 -6.68 -1.35 -16.53
CA TYR A 225 -7.67 -1.02 -15.52
C TYR A 225 -9.04 -0.65 -16.14
N LEU A 226 -9.04 0.25 -17.13
CA LEU A 226 -10.28 0.68 -17.80
C LEU A 226 -11.00 -0.51 -18.46
N THR A 227 -10.24 -1.44 -19.04
CA THR A 227 -10.78 -2.66 -19.65
C THR A 227 -11.38 -3.59 -18.59
N GLN A 228 -10.69 -3.80 -17.46
CA GLN A 228 -11.20 -4.60 -16.35
C GLN A 228 -12.51 -4.01 -15.81
N CYS A 229 -12.61 -2.69 -15.62
CA CYS A 229 -13.84 -2.03 -15.21
C CYS A 229 -14.97 -2.19 -16.23
N ALA A 230 -14.68 -2.08 -17.52
CA ALA A 230 -15.69 -2.27 -18.57
C ALA A 230 -16.24 -3.70 -18.58
N THR A 231 -15.36 -4.70 -18.47
CA THR A 231 -15.78 -6.11 -18.42
C THR A 231 -16.56 -6.48 -17.15
N ALA A 232 -16.22 -5.87 -16.00
CA ALA A 232 -16.96 -6.04 -14.76
C ALA A 232 -18.37 -5.41 -14.81
N ALA A 233 -18.56 -4.36 -15.63
CA ALA A 233 -19.84 -3.69 -15.84
C ALA A 233 -20.76 -4.43 -16.83
N THR A 234 -20.24 -5.35 -17.65
CA THR A 234 -21.03 -6.22 -18.53
C THR A 234 -21.12 -7.63 -17.94
N PRO A 235 -22.25 -8.07 -17.36
CA PRO A 235 -22.37 -9.46 -16.93
C PRO A 235 -22.20 -10.38 -18.16
N PRO A 236 -21.51 -11.52 -18.03
CA PRO A 236 -21.40 -12.46 -19.14
C PRO A 236 -22.80 -12.88 -19.57
N LEU A 237 -23.10 -12.74 -20.86
CA LEU A 237 -24.32 -13.24 -21.49
C LEU A 237 -24.30 -14.77 -21.52
N SER A 238 -24.45 -15.42 -20.35
CA SER A 238 -24.77 -16.84 -20.26
C SER A 238 -26.29 -17.00 -20.15
N ALA A 239 -27.00 -16.71 -21.24
CA ALA A 239 -28.45 -16.94 -21.34
C ALA A 239 -28.84 -18.44 -21.16
N GLY A 240 -27.87 -19.37 -21.20
CA GLY A 240 -28.10 -20.80 -20.94
C GLY A 240 -28.00 -21.23 -19.48
N LEU A 241 -27.11 -20.64 -18.67
CA LEU A 241 -26.83 -21.11 -17.31
C LEU A 241 -27.77 -20.51 -16.24
N LEU A 242 -28.29 -19.30 -16.49
CA LEU A 242 -29.28 -18.67 -15.62
C LEU A 242 -30.58 -19.49 -15.56
N SER A 243 -30.97 -20.17 -16.64
CA SER A 243 -32.17 -20.99 -16.69
C SER A 243 -32.06 -22.25 -15.81
N LEU A 244 -30.90 -22.92 -15.78
CA LEU A 244 -30.67 -24.04 -14.86
C LEU A 244 -30.54 -23.57 -13.41
N ALA A 245 -29.77 -22.50 -13.14
CA ALA A 245 -29.61 -21.97 -11.80
C ALA A 245 -30.94 -21.46 -11.20
N LEU A 246 -31.82 -20.85 -12.01
CA LEU A 246 -33.18 -20.47 -11.59
C LEU A 246 -34.06 -21.69 -11.33
N VAL A 247 -33.91 -22.78 -12.09
CA VAL A 247 -34.65 -24.03 -11.87
C VAL A 247 -34.16 -24.72 -10.58
N GLU A 248 -32.85 -24.80 -10.36
CA GLU A 248 -32.23 -25.33 -9.14
C GLU A 248 -32.66 -24.50 -7.92
N TYR A 249 -32.57 -23.16 -8.00
CA TYR A 249 -33.00 -22.23 -6.95
C TYR A 249 -34.50 -22.35 -6.64
N LYS A 250 -35.36 -22.51 -7.66
CA LYS A 250 -36.80 -22.75 -7.46
C LYS A 250 -37.06 -24.11 -6.82
N LYS A 251 -36.27 -25.13 -7.13
CA LYS A 251 -36.36 -26.48 -6.54
C LYS A 251 -35.93 -26.47 -5.08
N GLU A 252 -34.84 -25.77 -4.76
CA GLU A 252 -34.32 -25.63 -3.41
C GLU A 252 -35.24 -24.77 -2.52
N LYS A 253 -35.79 -23.68 -3.06
CA LYS A 253 -36.82 -22.87 -2.38
C LYS A 253 -38.10 -23.66 -2.09
N ARG A 254 -38.51 -24.59 -2.96
CA ARG A 254 -39.63 -25.52 -2.70
C ARG A 254 -39.29 -26.53 -1.61
N SER A 255 -38.04 -27.02 -1.56
CA SER A 255 -37.56 -27.91 -0.50
C SER A 255 -37.54 -27.21 0.86
N LEU A 256 -36.99 -25.99 0.92
CA LEU A 256 -36.97 -25.13 2.11
C LEU A 256 -38.37 -24.80 2.62
N LYS A 257 -39.33 -24.49 1.72
CA LYS A 257 -40.73 -24.27 2.11
C LYS A 257 -41.37 -25.53 2.70
N LYS A 258 -41.08 -26.73 2.17
CA LYS A 258 -41.55 -27.99 2.77
C LYS A 258 -40.92 -28.24 4.14
N TYR A 259 -39.63 -27.95 4.28
CA TYR A 259 -38.90 -28.09 5.54
C TYR A 259 -39.41 -27.13 6.63
N LEU A 260 -39.60 -25.85 6.29
CA LEU A 260 -40.21 -24.85 7.17
C LEU A 260 -41.65 -25.21 7.57
N LYS A 261 -42.44 -25.75 6.63
CA LYS A 261 -43.80 -26.25 6.95
C LYS A 261 -43.75 -27.45 7.91
N GLN A 262 -42.77 -28.34 7.79
CA GLN A 262 -42.57 -29.44 8.74
C GLN A 262 -42.11 -28.95 10.12
N ILE A 263 -41.23 -27.96 10.19
CA ILE A 263 -40.83 -27.31 11.46
C ILE A 263 -42.04 -26.66 12.11
N HIS A 264 -42.87 -25.94 11.35
CA HIS A 264 -44.07 -25.30 11.87
C HIS A 264 -45.11 -26.33 12.37
N LEU A 265 -45.33 -27.44 11.65
CA LEU A 265 -46.19 -28.53 12.14
C LEU A 265 -45.62 -29.25 13.37
N LYS A 266 -44.29 -29.40 13.48
CA LYS A 266 -43.64 -29.96 14.67
C LYS A 266 -43.72 -29.01 15.86
N SER A 267 -43.56 -27.71 15.64
CA SER A 267 -43.72 -26.66 16.65
C SER A 267 -45.17 -26.57 17.15
N LEU A 268 -46.16 -26.71 16.26
CA LEU A 268 -47.57 -26.76 16.64
C LEU A 268 -47.93 -28.04 17.42
N ARG A 269 -47.25 -29.17 17.15
CA ARG A 269 -47.38 -30.40 17.95
C ARG A 269 -46.63 -30.35 19.28
N SER A 270 -45.57 -29.53 19.41
CA SER A 270 -44.86 -29.32 20.68
C SER A 270 -45.42 -28.19 21.53
N MET A 271 -46.41 -27.43 21.03
CA MET A 271 -47.08 -26.34 21.77
C MET A 271 -48.22 -26.81 22.69
N GLN A 272 -48.18 -28.06 23.14
CA GLN A 272 -48.77 -28.50 24.41
C GLN A 272 -47.65 -28.82 25.41
N SER A 273 -46.85 -27.82 25.79
CA SER A 273 -46.23 -27.67 27.13
C SER A 273 -45.26 -26.47 27.17
N ASN A 274 -45.71 -25.44 27.89
CA ASN A 274 -45.03 -24.43 28.71
C ASN A 274 -43.58 -23.91 28.43
N VAL A 275 -43.55 -22.56 28.40
CA VAL A 275 -42.54 -21.56 28.87
C VAL A 275 -41.61 -20.89 27.83
N GLY A 276 -41.78 -19.56 27.68
CA GLY A 276 -40.67 -18.58 27.71
C GLY A 276 -40.15 -18.03 26.38
N ASN A 277 -40.65 -16.86 25.96
CA ASN A 277 -40.28 -16.15 24.74
C ASN A 277 -39.16 -15.12 25.00
N SER A 278 -38.12 -15.07 24.16
CA SER A 278 -37.26 -13.90 24.01
C SER A 278 -36.58 -13.94 22.63
N GLN A 279 -36.87 -12.93 21.81
CA GLN A 279 -36.31 -12.75 20.48
C GLN A 279 -35.27 -11.62 20.46
N LEU A 280 -34.20 -11.91 19.70
CA LEU A 280 -33.52 -11.07 18.71
C LEU A 280 -32.74 -9.82 19.18
N TYR A 281 -31.43 -9.91 18.99
CA TYR A 281 -30.60 -8.76 18.59
C TYR A 281 -30.34 -8.84 17.09
N GLU A 282 -30.62 -7.76 16.35
CA GLU A 282 -29.76 -7.31 15.26
C GLU A 282 -30.00 -5.82 14.91
N ALA A 283 -28.88 -5.10 14.82
CA ALA A 283 -28.53 -3.95 13.97
C ALA A 283 -29.22 -2.57 14.13
N ASN A 284 -28.37 -1.60 14.52
CA ASN A 284 -28.17 -0.25 13.93
C ASN A 284 -29.38 0.66 13.63
N GLU A 285 -29.53 1.77 14.38
CA GLU A 285 -29.20 3.15 13.93
C GLU A 285 -29.76 4.27 14.84
N GLN A 286 -28.98 5.35 14.95
CA GLN A 286 -29.33 6.74 15.31
C GLN A 286 -29.81 7.05 16.74
N ARG A 287 -28.87 7.50 17.60
CA ARG A 287 -29.18 8.32 18.78
C ARG A 287 -29.62 9.72 18.35
N THR A 288 -30.93 9.97 18.43
CA THR A 288 -31.45 11.31 18.69
C THR A 288 -31.74 11.41 20.18
N TYR A 289 -31.03 12.29 20.89
CA TYR A 289 -31.36 12.57 22.28
C TYR A 289 -32.60 13.48 22.34
N LYS A 290 -33.67 12.99 22.97
CA LYS A 290 -34.83 13.80 23.34
C LYS A 290 -34.49 14.64 24.57
N ALA A 291 -34.81 15.92 24.51
CA ALA A 291 -34.68 16.90 25.57
C ALA A 291 -35.77 16.71 26.66
N SER A 292 -35.64 15.70 27.51
CA SER A 292 -36.52 15.54 28.68
C SER A 292 -35.93 14.83 29.89
N GLU A 293 -34.61 14.65 29.96
CA GLU A 293 -33.93 14.12 31.15
C GLU A 293 -32.78 15.04 31.55
N VAL A 294 -33.12 16.20 32.11
CA VAL A 294 -32.18 17.02 32.88
C VAL A 294 -32.88 17.39 34.18
N ASP A 295 -32.38 16.87 35.29
CA ASP A 295 -32.77 17.24 36.65
C ASP A 295 -32.40 18.73 36.89
N PRO A 296 -33.37 19.60 37.25
CA PRO A 296 -33.12 21.03 37.40
C PRO A 296 -32.55 21.43 38.77
N ARG A 297 -32.03 20.52 39.61
CA ARG A 297 -31.58 20.85 40.98
C ARG A 297 -30.15 20.49 41.39
N SER A 298 -29.20 20.45 40.45
CA SER A 298 -27.77 20.53 40.81
C SER A 298 -27.13 21.77 40.21
N ARG A 299 -27.44 22.94 40.80
CA ARG A 299 -26.72 24.18 40.49
C ARG A 299 -26.57 25.06 41.72
N TYR A 300 -25.32 25.49 41.91
CA TYR A 300 -24.81 26.57 42.75
C TYR A 300 -24.40 26.23 44.18
N GLU A 301 -23.14 25.83 44.33
CA GLU A 301 -22.26 26.56 45.24
C GLU A 301 -21.46 27.59 44.46
N PHE A 302 -21.33 28.77 45.07
CA PHE A 302 -20.81 30.02 44.56
C PHE A 302 -19.34 29.93 44.10
N ALA A 303 -19.04 30.46 42.91
CA ALA A 303 -17.69 30.87 42.53
C ALA A 303 -17.70 32.39 42.23
N PRO A 304 -16.71 33.16 42.72
CA PRO A 304 -16.75 34.62 42.68
C PRO A 304 -16.53 35.19 41.28
N GLU A 305 -17.11 36.37 41.04
CA GLU A 305 -16.87 37.19 39.85
C GLU A 305 -15.38 37.58 39.76
N ASN A 306 -14.81 37.48 38.54
CA ASN A 306 -13.41 37.76 38.14
C ASN A 306 -12.41 36.59 38.08
N ALA A 307 -12.80 35.38 37.67
CA ALA A 307 -11.86 34.29 37.35
C ALA A 307 -11.35 34.28 35.88
N HIS A 308 -11.63 35.32 35.09
CA HIS A 308 -11.07 35.52 33.75
C HIS A 308 -10.35 36.86 33.69
N ASN A 309 -9.19 36.95 34.34
CA ASN A 309 -8.05 37.77 33.93
C ASN A 309 -6.85 37.37 34.82
N ASP A 310 -5.68 37.33 34.21
CA ASP A 310 -4.38 36.95 34.76
C ASP A 310 -4.08 35.45 34.91
N LEU A 311 -3.66 34.85 33.78
CA LEU A 311 -2.35 34.20 33.63
C LEU A 311 -1.94 34.18 32.13
N ASP A 312 -1.60 35.37 31.65
CA ASP A 312 -0.35 35.72 30.97
C ASP A 312 0.18 34.91 29.75
N SER A 313 -0.38 35.22 28.58
CA SER A 313 0.27 35.86 27.40
C SER A 313 1.72 35.57 26.92
N LYS A 314 2.49 34.62 27.47
CA LYS A 314 3.93 34.46 27.07
C LYS A 314 4.34 33.20 26.31
N GLN A 315 3.41 32.31 25.92
CA GLN A 315 3.82 31.04 25.28
C GLN A 315 3.20 30.69 23.93
N PHE A 316 2.33 31.54 23.36
CA PHE A 316 1.63 31.20 22.12
C PHE A 316 1.95 32.08 20.89
N THR A 317 2.76 33.13 21.02
CA THR A 317 3.14 34.00 19.90
C THR A 317 4.56 33.75 19.36
N LYS A 318 5.33 32.80 19.92
CA LYS A 318 6.72 32.52 19.48
C LYS A 318 6.87 31.37 18.47
N LEU A 319 5.86 30.51 18.30
CA LEU A 319 5.94 29.33 17.43
C LEU A 319 5.37 29.53 16.02
N THR A 320 4.54 30.55 15.81
CA THR A 320 4.01 30.91 14.49
C THR A 320 4.91 31.89 13.75
N ASP A 321 5.75 32.66 14.45
CA ASP A 321 6.60 33.68 13.83
C ASP A 321 7.99 33.15 13.39
N GLN A 322 8.50 32.08 14.00
CA GLN A 322 9.72 31.41 13.50
C GLN A 322 9.50 30.65 12.18
N ARG A 323 8.27 30.26 11.86
CA ARG A 323 7.89 29.66 10.57
C ARG A 323 7.85 30.68 9.43
N SER A 324 7.59 31.95 9.73
CA SER A 324 7.59 33.05 8.75
C SER A 324 9.01 33.59 8.49
N LEU A 325 9.84 33.63 9.54
CA LEU A 325 11.23 34.09 9.47
C LEU A 325 12.14 33.15 8.68
N GLY A 326 12.00 31.82 8.83
CA GLY A 326 12.78 30.85 8.05
C GLY A 326 12.53 30.96 6.54
N ASN A 327 11.28 31.16 6.14
CA ASN A 327 10.90 31.34 4.73
C ASN A 327 11.30 32.73 4.20
N ARG A 328 11.30 33.76 5.05
CA ARG A 328 11.76 35.12 4.68
C ARG A 328 13.29 35.23 4.61
N LEU A 329 14.04 34.50 5.42
CA LEU A 329 15.51 34.42 5.36
C LEU A 329 15.98 33.67 4.10
N ALA A 330 15.33 32.55 3.75
CA ALA A 330 15.61 31.83 2.50
C ALA A 330 15.27 32.65 1.24
N SER A 331 14.24 33.51 1.30
CA SER A 331 13.90 34.44 0.21
C SER A 331 14.84 35.65 0.14
N ALA A 332 15.49 36.05 1.24
CA ALA A 332 16.43 37.16 1.29
C ALA A 332 17.84 36.76 0.81
N GLU A 333 18.25 35.49 0.98
CA GLU A 333 19.51 34.96 0.43
C GLU A 333 19.49 34.80 -1.10
N GLN A 334 18.32 34.74 -1.74
CA GLN A 334 18.22 34.66 -3.21
C GLN A 334 18.42 36.00 -3.95
N HIS A 335 18.48 37.14 -3.25
CA HIS A 335 18.63 38.46 -3.88
C HIS A 335 20.01 39.09 -3.73
N GLY A 336 21.04 38.32 -3.35
CA GLY A 336 22.33 38.90 -3.03
C GLY A 336 23.55 38.06 -3.36
N LEU A 337 23.58 37.30 -4.46
CA LEU A 337 24.85 36.76 -4.98
C LEU A 337 24.84 36.72 -6.50
N ASP A 338 25.23 37.85 -7.07
CA ASP A 338 25.73 37.93 -8.43
C ASP A 338 27.16 37.37 -8.47
N ASN A 339 27.38 36.46 -9.43
CA ASN A 339 28.64 36.14 -10.09
C ASN A 339 29.93 35.93 -9.26
N THR A 340 30.40 34.67 -9.17
CA THR A 340 31.74 34.19 -9.64
C THR A 340 32.21 32.91 -8.94
N SER A 341 32.93 32.08 -9.72
CA SER A 341 33.83 30.97 -9.31
C SER A 341 33.25 29.56 -9.13
N ASN A 342 33.28 28.81 -10.25
CA ASN A 342 33.89 27.49 -10.41
C ASN A 342 34.31 26.80 -9.09
N LYS A 343 33.41 26.06 -8.44
CA LYS A 343 33.74 25.13 -7.35
C LYS A 343 33.71 23.70 -7.88
N GLN A 344 34.87 23.05 -7.83
CA GLN A 344 35.02 21.63 -8.06
C GLN A 344 34.00 20.85 -7.20
N LYS A 345 33.38 19.87 -7.84
CA LYS A 345 32.31 19.02 -7.33
C LYS A 345 32.89 18.07 -6.27
N GLU A 346 33.00 18.53 -5.02
CA GLU A 346 33.37 17.64 -3.90
C GLU A 346 32.24 16.65 -3.65
N THR A 347 32.51 15.38 -3.93
CA THR A 347 31.67 14.23 -3.56
C THR A 347 31.61 14.13 -2.03
N ILE A 348 30.46 14.45 -1.44
CA ILE A 348 30.21 14.15 -0.03
C ILE A 348 30.32 12.63 0.14
N THR A 349 31.34 12.21 0.90
CA THR A 349 31.70 10.82 1.16
C THR A 349 30.87 10.19 2.27
N ASP A 350 30.10 10.94 3.05
CA ASP A 350 29.35 10.40 4.19
C ASP A 350 27.83 10.66 4.05
N PRO A 351 27.01 9.60 3.87
CA PRO A 351 25.56 9.72 3.73
C PRO A 351 24.83 10.13 5.03
N LEU A 352 25.47 10.07 6.21
CA LEU A 352 24.88 10.54 7.47
C LEU A 352 25.06 12.04 7.72
N LYS A 353 26.14 12.59 7.17
CA LYS A 353 26.60 13.96 7.41
C LYS A 353 25.51 15.03 7.18
N PRO A 354 24.64 14.95 6.15
CA PRO A 354 23.62 15.97 5.92
C PRO A 354 22.61 16.09 7.07
N ALA A 355 22.10 14.97 7.59
CA ALA A 355 21.16 14.98 8.72
C ALA A 355 21.83 15.48 10.01
N GLN A 356 23.07 15.04 10.24
CA GLN A 356 23.87 15.43 11.41
C GLN A 356 24.21 16.93 11.42
N MET A 357 24.54 17.51 10.26
CA MET A 357 24.85 18.94 10.12
C MET A 357 23.66 19.85 10.47
N HIS A 358 22.44 19.33 10.39
CA HIS A 358 21.21 20.05 10.74
C HIS A 358 20.62 19.63 12.09
N GLY A 359 21.34 18.84 12.89
CA GLY A 359 20.88 18.38 14.22
C GLY A 359 19.70 17.41 14.19
N ASN A 360 19.45 16.76 13.04
CA ASN A 360 18.35 15.82 12.85
C ASN A 360 18.84 14.37 12.94
N GLU A 361 17.97 13.47 13.39
CA GLU A 361 18.18 12.02 13.29
C GLU A 361 18.21 11.61 11.80
N PRO A 362 19.27 10.89 11.35
CA PRO A 362 19.34 10.40 9.97
C PRO A 362 18.15 9.49 9.62
N SER A 363 17.64 9.62 8.39
CA SER A 363 16.57 8.76 7.90
C SER A 363 16.99 7.29 7.96
N LYS A 364 16.03 6.36 8.08
CA LYS A 364 16.35 4.93 8.07
C LYS A 364 17.06 4.51 6.78
N GLY A 365 16.76 5.17 5.66
CA GLY A 365 17.48 5.03 4.39
C GLY A 365 18.93 5.47 4.51
N ALA A 366 19.18 6.68 5.01
CA ALA A 366 20.54 7.19 5.23
C ALA A 366 21.36 6.31 6.19
N LYS A 367 20.73 5.73 7.22
CA LYS A 367 21.38 4.77 8.14
C LYS A 367 21.80 3.48 7.42
N ILE A 368 20.94 2.98 6.53
CA ILE A 368 21.26 1.83 5.66
C ILE A 368 22.39 2.19 4.69
N ASP A 369 22.34 3.35 4.03
CA ASP A 369 23.40 3.81 3.11
C ASP A 369 24.76 3.87 3.81
N ALA A 370 24.79 4.35 5.05
CA ALA A 370 26.00 4.44 5.85
C ALA A 370 26.52 3.09 6.33
N GLU A 371 25.63 2.15 6.65
CA GLU A 371 25.99 0.78 6.98
C GLU A 371 26.58 0.05 5.77
N LEU A 372 25.94 0.18 4.62
CA LEU A 372 26.40 -0.41 3.36
C LEU A 372 27.77 0.14 2.94
N LYS A 373 27.99 1.45 3.09
CA LYS A 373 29.31 2.03 2.81
C LYS A 373 30.40 1.43 3.70
N ARG A 374 30.10 1.19 4.99
CA ARG A 374 31.05 0.53 5.90
C ARG A 374 31.34 -0.91 5.49
N GLU A 375 30.33 -1.67 5.07
CA GLU A 375 30.49 -3.03 4.55
C GLU A 375 31.35 -3.07 3.28
N ASP A 376 31.11 -2.17 2.32
CA ASP A 376 31.89 -2.13 1.08
C ASP A 376 33.36 -1.77 1.33
N GLU A 377 33.62 -0.81 2.23
CA GLU A 377 34.99 -0.49 2.65
C GLU A 377 35.67 -1.67 3.36
N GLU A 378 34.94 -2.44 4.15
CA GLU A 378 35.45 -3.65 4.81
C GLU A 378 35.75 -4.76 3.80
N ILE A 379 34.88 -4.97 2.80
CA ILE A 379 35.12 -5.91 1.69
C ILE A 379 36.36 -5.49 0.89
N LEU A 380 36.52 -4.20 0.62
CA LEU A 380 37.66 -3.67 -0.10
C LEU A 380 38.96 -3.80 0.71
N ARG A 381 38.93 -3.55 2.02
CA ARG A 381 40.04 -3.83 2.96
C ARG A 381 40.41 -5.31 2.96
N ASN A 382 39.42 -6.20 3.04
CA ASN A 382 39.63 -7.66 3.02
C ASN A 382 40.16 -8.17 1.67
N LYS A 383 39.93 -7.43 0.57
CA LYS A 383 40.47 -7.72 -0.77
C LYS A 383 41.82 -7.03 -1.04
N GLY A 384 42.40 -6.32 -0.06
CA GLY A 384 43.67 -5.60 -0.21
C GLY A 384 43.62 -4.46 -1.22
N LYS A 385 42.43 -3.88 -1.47
CA LYS A 385 42.21 -2.82 -2.46
C LYS A 385 42.23 -1.41 -1.87
N ILE A 386 42.32 -1.30 -0.54
CA ILE A 386 42.55 -0.08 0.26
C ILE A 386 43.13 -0.47 1.61
#